data_AF-G1VEZ5-F1
#
_entry.id   AF-G1VEZ5-F1
#
_cell.length_a   1.000
_cell.length_b   1.000
_cell.length_c   1.000
_cell.angle_alpha   90.00
_cell.angle_beta   90.00
_cell.angle_gamma   90.00
#
_symmetry.space_group_name_H-M   'P 1'
#
loop_
_entity.id
_entity.type
_entity.pdbx_description
1 polymer ?
#
loop_
_entity_poly.entity_id
_entity_poly.type
_entity_poly.pdbx_seq_one_letter_code
_entity_poly.pdbx_strand_id
1 'polypeptide(L)'
;MSAQNVSQTLIKECPVLSPNGTDNINTYFNITKQVKAINTKFSLYGIYMHSKSLMMQNSMIYSYSWNSLNVAPSVSFKPVSFMELYYTYSFSKNFTKVQNVSKSFLSQTHDINLVLQPVTNLQFKAMADISTKEMYQDLTKTMAIFDAGVSYRHKAFRFSIDMRNIFNQQYYSYTIFNMMNTYAYSYHMRGRELLFTISLTK
;
A
#
# COMPACT_ATOMS: atom_id res chain seq x y z
N MET A 1 23.52 15.15 19.74
CA MET A 1 22.90 16.09 18.76
C MET A 1 23.28 17.51 19.21
N SER A 2 23.54 18.46 18.32
CA SER A 2 23.96 19.82 18.70
C SER A 2 22.80 20.81 18.64
N ALA A 3 22.70 21.66 19.67
CA ALA A 3 21.85 22.84 19.66
C ALA A 3 22.76 24.07 19.52
N GLN A 4 22.49 24.91 18.51
CA GLN A 4 23.23 26.15 18.29
C GLN A 4 22.46 27.33 18.87
N ASN A 5 23.13 28.13 19.69
CA ASN A 5 22.61 29.41 20.17
C ASN A 5 23.47 30.51 19.53
N VAL A 6 22.85 31.32 18.67
CA VAL A 6 23.55 32.32 17.86
C VAL A 6 23.33 33.69 18.48
N SER A 7 24.39 34.31 19.01
CA SER A 7 24.42 35.75 19.27
C SER A 7 25.35 36.41 18.25
N GLN A 8 25.17 37.71 18.01
CA GLN A 8 25.66 38.48 16.85
C GLN A 8 27.17 38.44 16.56
N THR A 9 28.00 37.78 17.38
CA THR A 9 29.45 37.65 17.17
C THR A 9 30.08 36.30 17.57
N LEU A 10 29.32 35.31 18.07
CA LEU A 10 29.88 34.01 18.50
C LEU A 10 28.87 32.87 18.36
N ILE A 11 29.25 31.82 17.62
CA ILE A 11 28.53 30.54 17.59
C ILE A 11 29.06 29.68 18.73
N LYS A 12 28.28 29.54 19.81
CA LYS A 12 28.59 28.63 20.91
C LYS A 12 27.84 27.33 20.68
N GLU A 13 28.56 26.29 20.27
CA GLU A 13 28.01 24.95 20.14
C GLU A 13 28.06 24.23 21.50
N CYS A 14 26.90 24.00 22.11
CA CYS A 14 26.80 23.13 23.27
C CYS A 14 26.30 21.76 22.79
N PRO A 15 27.13 20.70 22.85
CA PRO A 15 26.68 19.36 22.52
C PRO A 15 25.64 18.90 23.54
N VAL A 16 24.40 18.69 23.10
CA VAL A 16 23.36 18.07 23.94
C VAL A 16 23.53 16.55 23.80
N LEU A 17 24.05 15.93 24.86
CA LEU A 17 24.09 14.48 25.03
C LEU A 17 22.66 14.01 25.34
N SER A 18 21.95 13.55 24.32
CA SER A 18 20.66 12.89 24.45
C SER A 18 20.79 11.46 23.95
N PRO A 19 20.28 10.44 24.67
CA PRO A 19 20.24 9.07 24.20
C PRO A 19 19.48 9.00 22.86
N ASN A 20 20.16 8.54 21.80
CA ASN A 20 19.56 8.34 20.49
C ASN A 20 19.22 6.85 20.29
N GLY A 21 18.41 6.33 21.20
CA GLY A 21 17.92 4.95 21.18
C GLY A 21 16.50 4.88 20.61
N THR A 22 16.23 3.80 19.89
CA THR A 22 14.88 3.45 19.43
C THR A 22 14.55 2.04 19.92
N ASP A 23 13.49 1.93 20.72
CA ASP A 23 12.97 0.64 21.18
C ASP A 23 11.90 0.18 20.20
N ASN A 24 12.07 -1.02 19.63
CA ASN A 24 11.15 -1.59 18.66
C ASN A 24 10.65 -2.96 19.10
N ILE A 25 9.35 -3.17 18.99
CA ILE A 25 8.69 -4.46 19.17
C ILE A 25 7.87 -4.75 17.92
N ASN A 26 8.20 -5.84 17.23
CA ASN A 26 7.45 -6.30 16.06
C ASN A 26 6.87 -7.68 16.36
N THR A 27 5.56 -7.82 16.26
CA THR A 27 4.84 -9.08 16.40
C THR A 27 4.22 -9.45 15.07
N TYR A 28 4.45 -10.68 14.61
CA TYR A 28 3.98 -11.16 13.32
C TYR A 28 3.08 -12.38 13.54
N PHE A 29 2.03 -12.50 12.73
CA PHE A 29 1.25 -13.73 12.63
C PHE A 29 0.94 -14.02 11.17
N ASN A 30 0.99 -15.31 10.81
CA ASN A 30 0.65 -15.77 9.48
C ASN A 30 -0.09 -17.10 9.60
N ILE A 31 -1.32 -17.14 9.10
CA ILE A 31 -2.15 -18.34 9.08
C ILE A 31 -2.50 -18.60 7.62
N THR A 32 -2.17 -19.79 7.12
CA THR A 32 -2.51 -20.19 5.75
C THR A 32 -3.21 -21.54 5.77
N LYS A 33 -4.35 -21.64 5.09
CA LYS A 33 -5.12 -22.88 4.94
C LYS A 33 -5.55 -23.07 3.50
N GLN A 34 -5.22 -24.23 2.94
CA GLN A 34 -5.69 -24.65 1.62
C GLN A 34 -6.83 -25.66 1.77
N VAL A 35 -8.00 -25.32 1.26
CA VAL A 35 -9.18 -26.18 1.24
C VAL A 35 -9.27 -26.84 -0.12
N LYS A 36 -8.79 -28.09 -0.21
CA LYS A 36 -8.73 -28.84 -1.47
C LYS A 36 -10.10 -29.07 -2.12
N ALA A 37 -11.16 -29.25 -1.33
CA ALA A 37 -12.51 -29.51 -1.82
C ALA A 37 -13.07 -28.41 -2.75
N ILE A 38 -12.68 -27.16 -2.52
CA ILE A 38 -13.07 -26.00 -3.34
C ILE A 38 -11.87 -25.40 -4.09
N ASN A 39 -10.71 -26.06 -4.01
CA ASN A 39 -9.44 -25.61 -4.58
C ASN A 39 -9.13 -24.13 -4.27
N THR A 40 -9.26 -23.79 -2.98
CA THR A 40 -9.13 -22.41 -2.46
C THR A 40 -8.03 -22.35 -1.42
N LYS A 41 -7.17 -21.34 -1.50
CA LYS A 41 -6.18 -21.01 -0.48
C LYS A 41 -6.57 -19.71 0.21
N PHE A 42 -6.72 -19.76 1.52
CA PHE A 42 -6.87 -18.60 2.38
C PHE A 42 -5.56 -18.35 3.11
N SER A 43 -5.09 -17.11 3.12
CA SER A 43 -3.93 -16.71 3.92
C SER A 43 -4.28 -15.43 4.68
N LEU A 44 -3.88 -15.34 5.93
CA LEU A 44 -4.06 -14.18 6.78
C LEU A 44 -2.69 -13.83 7.35
N TYR A 45 -2.15 -12.70 6.92
CA TYR A 45 -0.94 -12.13 7.48
C TYR A 45 -1.31 -10.93 8.36
N GLY A 46 -0.57 -10.73 9.45
CA GLY A 46 -0.63 -9.47 10.15
C GLY A 46 0.64 -9.20 10.95
N ILE A 47 0.86 -7.91 11.18
CA ILE A 47 2.02 -7.40 11.89
C ILE A 47 1.59 -6.23 12.77
N TYR A 48 1.98 -6.28 14.03
CA TYR A 48 1.91 -5.17 14.95
C TYR A 48 3.32 -4.67 15.23
N MET A 49 3.56 -3.40 15.01
CA MET A 49 4.84 -2.74 15.28
C MET A 49 4.62 -1.65 16.32
N HIS A 50 5.47 -1.64 17.34
CA HIS A 50 5.55 -0.56 18.32
C HIS A 50 6.97 -0.03 18.34
N SER A 51 7.12 1.28 18.21
CA SER A 51 8.40 1.96 18.24
C SER A 51 8.33 3.14 19.21
N LYS A 52 9.37 3.32 20.02
CA LYS A 52 9.56 4.50 20.85
C LYS A 52 10.95 5.07 20.60
N SER A 53 11.02 6.38 20.44
CA SER A 53 12.30 7.08 20.31
C SER A 53 12.23 8.48 20.89
N LEU A 54 13.40 9.08 21.09
CA LEU A 54 13.54 10.50 21.39
C LEU A 54 13.96 11.21 20.10
N MET A 55 13.29 12.32 19.78
CA MET A 55 13.61 13.13 18.61
C MET A 55 13.85 14.57 19.01
N MET A 56 14.86 15.22 18.42
CA MET A 56 15.12 16.64 18.66
C MET A 56 14.58 17.47 17.49
N GLN A 57 13.72 18.46 17.78
CA GLN A 57 13.25 19.45 16.80
C GLN A 57 13.32 20.84 17.44
N ASN A 58 13.83 21.84 16.71
CA ASN A 58 13.99 23.22 17.20
C ASN A 58 14.67 23.29 18.58
N SER A 59 15.71 22.48 18.79
CA SER A 59 16.47 22.37 20.05
C SER A 59 15.66 21.86 21.27
N MET A 60 14.45 21.33 21.07
CA MET A 60 13.65 20.65 22.09
C MET A 60 13.60 19.15 21.82
N ILE A 61 13.67 18.34 22.88
CA ILE A 61 13.57 16.88 22.82
C ILE A 61 12.10 16.49 23.00
N TYR A 62 11.58 15.72 22.06
CA TYR A 62 10.24 15.18 22.03
C TYR A 62 10.27 13.66 22.22
N SER A 63 9.43 13.15 23.12
CA SER A 63 9.13 11.73 23.17
C SER A 63 8.19 11.37 22.02
N TYR A 64 8.63 10.41 21.20
CA TYR A 64 7.90 9.89 20.05
C TYR A 64 7.50 8.44 20.30
N SER A 65 6.23 8.12 20.06
CA SER A 65 5.73 6.74 20.07
C SER A 65 4.94 6.48 18.80
N TRP A 66 5.23 5.38 18.13
CA TRP A 66 4.57 4.93 16.92
C TRP A 66 4.05 3.52 17.09
N ASN A 67 2.79 3.32 16.71
CA ASN A 67 2.17 2.00 16.64
C ASN A 67 1.62 1.79 15.24
N SER A 68 1.86 0.63 14.67
CA SER A 68 1.32 0.25 13.36
C SER A 68 0.70 -1.12 13.45
N LEU A 69 -0.56 -1.23 13.05
CA LEU A 69 -1.24 -2.50 12.85
C LEU A 69 -1.47 -2.67 11.36
N ASN A 70 -0.91 -3.73 10.78
CA ASN A 70 -1.15 -4.09 9.39
C ASN A 70 -1.73 -5.50 9.34
N VAL A 71 -2.81 -5.68 8.59
CA VAL A 71 -3.49 -6.97 8.43
C VAL A 71 -3.80 -7.15 6.96
N ALA A 72 -3.38 -8.27 6.39
CA ALA A 72 -3.54 -8.56 4.97
C ALA A 72 -4.10 -9.98 4.75
N PRO A 73 -5.44 -10.15 4.74
CA PRO A 73 -6.05 -11.39 4.28
C PRO A 73 -5.98 -11.47 2.76
N SER A 74 -5.71 -12.67 2.26
CA SER A 74 -5.69 -13.01 0.84
C SER A 74 -6.41 -14.31 0.56
N VAL A 75 -7.05 -14.38 -0.60
CA VAL A 75 -7.77 -15.55 -1.10
C VAL A 75 -7.33 -15.81 -2.53
N SER A 76 -6.91 -17.05 -2.79
CA SER A 76 -6.73 -17.58 -4.13
C SER A 76 -7.80 -18.64 -4.36
N PHE A 77 -8.72 -18.35 -5.27
CA PHE A 77 -9.92 -19.12 -5.53
C PHE A 77 -9.88 -19.67 -6.95
N LYS A 78 -9.84 -20.99 -7.10
CA LYS A 78 -9.81 -21.68 -8.40
C LYS A 78 -10.78 -22.86 -8.42
N PRO A 79 -12.10 -22.62 -8.33
CA PRO A 79 -13.08 -23.69 -8.19
C PRO A 79 -13.19 -24.56 -9.45
N VAL A 80 -12.89 -23.98 -10.63
CA VAL A 80 -12.96 -24.63 -11.95
C VAL A 80 -11.72 -24.31 -12.76
N SER A 81 -11.40 -25.15 -13.74
CA SER A 81 -10.19 -24.99 -14.58
C SER A 81 -10.17 -23.68 -15.37
N PHE A 82 -11.34 -23.14 -15.73
CA PHE A 82 -11.46 -21.92 -16.52
C PHE A 82 -11.50 -20.63 -15.69
N MET A 83 -11.48 -20.67 -14.35
CA MET A 83 -11.61 -19.46 -13.53
C MET A 83 -10.58 -19.43 -12.41
N GLU A 84 -9.85 -18.32 -12.33
CA GLU A 84 -8.95 -18.02 -11.22
C GLU A 84 -9.25 -16.62 -10.70
N LEU A 85 -9.50 -16.51 -9.40
CA LEU A 85 -9.66 -15.24 -8.71
C LEU A 85 -8.61 -15.14 -7.61
N TYR A 86 -7.84 -14.07 -7.65
CA TYR A 86 -6.94 -13.67 -6.58
C TYR A 86 -7.46 -12.37 -5.97
N TYR A 87 -7.58 -12.36 -4.66
CA TYR A 87 -8.00 -11.19 -3.91
C TYR A 87 -7.06 -11.00 -2.72
N THR A 88 -6.51 -9.79 -2.58
CA THR A 88 -5.78 -9.39 -1.38
C THR A 88 -6.42 -8.13 -0.83
N TYR A 89 -6.72 -8.15 0.45
CA TYR A 89 -7.07 -6.96 1.20
C TYR A 89 -5.85 -6.60 2.05
N SER A 90 -5.51 -5.32 2.12
CA SER A 90 -4.47 -4.81 3.01
C SER A 90 -5.05 -3.68 3.83
N PHE A 91 -5.06 -3.84 5.14
CA PHE A 91 -5.46 -2.83 6.12
C PHE A 91 -4.24 -2.36 6.90
N SER A 92 -4.10 -1.05 7.07
CA SER A 92 -3.05 -0.44 7.88
C SER A 92 -3.65 0.66 8.74
N LYS A 93 -3.39 0.61 10.04
CA LYS A 93 -3.71 1.69 10.97
C LYS A 93 -2.47 2.08 11.74
N ASN A 94 -2.06 3.32 11.53
CA ASN A 94 -0.89 3.89 12.18
C ASN A 94 -1.35 4.89 13.24
N PHE A 95 -0.71 4.86 14.40
CA PHE A 95 -0.93 5.79 15.49
C PHE A 95 0.41 6.41 15.84
N THR A 96 0.42 7.73 15.92
CA THR A 96 1.61 8.49 16.28
C THR A 96 1.27 9.38 17.46
N LYS A 97 2.07 9.30 18.52
CA LYS A 97 1.96 10.15 19.68
C LYS A 97 3.25 10.95 19.84
N VAL A 98 3.12 12.27 19.86
CA VAL A 98 4.20 13.21 20.13
C VAL A 98 3.78 14.02 21.35
N GLN A 99 4.49 13.84 22.47
CA GLN A 99 4.08 14.40 23.77
C GLN A 99 2.60 14.10 24.10
N ASN A 100 1.72 15.11 24.06
CA ASN A 100 0.29 15.00 24.38
C ASN A 100 -0.62 14.95 23.14
N VAL A 101 -0.08 15.07 21.93
CA VAL A 101 -0.87 15.02 20.70
C VAL A 101 -0.79 13.62 20.11
N SER A 102 -1.95 12.99 19.94
CA SER A 102 -2.09 11.70 19.26
C SER A 102 -2.78 11.90 17.92
N LYS A 103 -2.24 11.29 16.86
CA LYS A 103 -2.84 11.25 15.53
C LYS A 103 -2.92 9.80 15.05
N SER A 104 -3.98 9.48 14.33
CA SER A 104 -4.14 8.20 13.67
C SER A 104 -4.34 8.39 12.17
N PHE A 105 -3.91 7.39 11.39
CA PHE A 105 -4.11 7.34 9.95
C PHE A 105 -4.51 5.93 9.54
N LEU A 106 -5.61 5.85 8.80
CA LEU A 106 -6.11 4.62 8.22
C LEU A 106 -5.78 4.56 6.72
N SER A 107 -5.32 3.39 6.29
CA SER A 107 -5.16 3.05 4.88
C SER A 107 -5.72 1.66 4.64
N GLN A 108 -6.42 1.50 3.53
CA GLN A 108 -6.87 0.20 3.06
C GLN A 108 -6.68 0.08 1.55
N THR A 109 -6.33 -1.12 1.11
CA THR A 109 -6.19 -1.45 -0.31
C THR A 109 -6.88 -2.77 -0.61
N HIS A 110 -7.54 -2.83 -1.75
CA HIS A 110 -8.14 -4.02 -2.33
C HIS A 110 -7.47 -4.27 -3.68
N ASP A 111 -6.81 -5.42 -3.81
CA ASP A 111 -6.16 -5.86 -5.03
C ASP A 111 -6.92 -7.09 -5.53
N ILE A 112 -7.63 -6.95 -6.65
CA ILE A 112 -8.48 -7.98 -7.25
C ILE A 112 -7.92 -8.33 -8.62
N ASN A 113 -7.71 -9.62 -8.88
CA ASN A 113 -7.30 -10.13 -10.19
C ASN A 113 -8.14 -11.36 -10.54
N LEU A 114 -8.95 -11.22 -11.59
CA LEU A 114 -9.81 -12.27 -12.14
C LEU A 114 -9.29 -12.68 -13.51
N VAL A 115 -9.09 -13.97 -13.69
CA VAL A 115 -8.72 -14.59 -14.96
C VAL A 115 -9.79 -15.61 -15.32
N LEU A 116 -10.38 -15.46 -16.52
CA LEU A 116 -11.31 -16.42 -17.09
C LEU A 116 -10.71 -16.98 -18.39
N GLN A 117 -10.68 -18.29 -18.54
CA GLN A 117 -10.22 -18.98 -19.73
C GLN A 117 -11.23 -20.06 -20.15
N PRO A 118 -12.41 -19.66 -20.69
CA PRO A 118 -13.47 -20.61 -21.04
C PRO A 118 -13.03 -21.68 -22.04
N VAL A 119 -12.13 -21.31 -22.96
CA VAL A 119 -11.48 -22.21 -23.92
C VAL A 119 -9.98 -21.95 -23.93
N THR A 120 -9.18 -22.94 -24.32
CA THR A 120 -7.70 -22.85 -24.30
C THR A 120 -7.15 -21.65 -25.06
N ASN A 121 -7.85 -21.22 -26.11
CA ASN A 121 -7.42 -20.18 -27.02
C ASN A 121 -7.91 -18.79 -26.62
N LEU A 122 -8.81 -18.63 -25.64
CA LEU A 122 -9.41 -17.35 -25.27
C LEU A 122 -9.30 -17.13 -23.77
N GLN A 123 -8.69 -16.01 -23.40
CA GLN A 123 -8.50 -15.61 -22.01
C GLN A 123 -9.01 -14.17 -21.82
N PHE A 124 -9.83 -13.99 -20.80
CA PHE A 124 -10.23 -12.69 -20.27
C PHE A 124 -9.52 -12.43 -18.95
N LYS A 125 -9.17 -11.18 -18.71
CA LYS A 125 -8.58 -10.70 -17.47
C LYS A 125 -9.32 -9.46 -17.03
N ALA A 126 -9.57 -9.34 -15.74
CA ALA A 126 -10.05 -8.13 -15.11
C ALA A 126 -9.27 -7.90 -13.83
N MET A 127 -8.78 -6.69 -13.63
CA MET A 127 -8.02 -6.30 -12.46
C MET A 127 -8.64 -5.03 -11.87
N ALA A 128 -8.64 -4.94 -10.55
CA ALA A 128 -9.10 -3.76 -9.84
C ALA A 128 -8.21 -3.50 -8.63
N ASP A 129 -7.66 -2.29 -8.56
CA ASP A 129 -6.86 -1.81 -7.46
C ASP A 129 -7.59 -0.64 -6.82
N ILE A 130 -8.11 -0.83 -5.61
CA ILE A 130 -8.88 0.18 -4.88
C ILE A 130 -8.12 0.55 -3.62
N SER A 131 -7.69 1.80 -3.49
CA SER A 131 -6.98 2.30 -2.32
C SER A 131 -7.74 3.45 -1.67
N THR A 132 -8.05 3.32 -0.39
CA THR A 132 -8.60 4.39 0.44
C THR A 132 -7.56 4.79 1.48
N LYS A 133 -7.27 6.09 1.55
CA LYS A 133 -6.34 6.66 2.52
C LYS A 133 -6.96 7.85 3.23
N GLU A 134 -6.70 7.96 4.51
CA GLU A 134 -7.01 9.15 5.30
C GLU A 134 -6.01 10.27 5.01
N MET A 135 -6.50 11.46 4.66
CA MET A 135 -5.71 12.62 4.26
C MET A 135 -5.40 13.54 5.44
N TYR A 136 -6.43 13.81 6.23
CA TYR A 136 -6.49 14.66 7.41
C TYR A 136 -7.59 14.06 8.29
N GLN A 137 -7.57 14.29 9.62
CA GLN A 137 -8.52 13.68 10.58
C GLN A 137 -9.93 13.55 10.00
N ASP A 138 -10.37 12.30 9.79
CA ASP A 138 -11.68 11.89 9.28
C ASP A 138 -12.00 12.20 7.80
N LEU A 139 -11.07 12.78 7.04
CA LEU A 139 -11.19 12.95 5.60
C LEU A 139 -10.49 11.82 4.85
N THR A 140 -11.25 10.85 4.36
CA THR A 140 -10.75 9.76 3.53
C THR A 140 -10.91 10.05 2.04
N LYS A 141 -9.92 9.68 1.22
CA LYS A 141 -10.02 9.68 -0.25
C LYS A 141 -9.83 8.27 -0.75
N THR A 142 -10.76 7.84 -1.61
CA THR A 142 -10.69 6.56 -2.32
C THR A 142 -10.30 6.78 -3.76
N MET A 143 -9.41 5.92 -4.25
CA MET A 143 -9.03 5.82 -5.64
C MET A 143 -9.27 4.38 -6.09
N ALA A 144 -9.77 4.21 -7.30
CA ALA A 144 -9.90 2.90 -7.91
C ALA A 144 -9.36 2.94 -9.34
N ILE A 145 -8.52 1.97 -9.68
CA ILE A 145 -8.05 1.70 -11.04
C ILE A 145 -8.64 0.37 -11.46
N PHE A 146 -9.18 0.33 -12.67
CA PHE A 146 -9.74 -0.89 -13.24
C PHE A 146 -9.12 -1.12 -14.60
N ASP A 147 -8.64 -2.34 -14.80
CA ASP A 147 -8.04 -2.80 -16.04
C ASP A 147 -8.81 -4.03 -16.53
N ALA A 148 -8.98 -4.14 -17.84
CA ALA A 148 -9.56 -5.33 -18.46
C ALA A 148 -8.79 -5.69 -19.71
N GLY A 149 -8.64 -6.99 -19.96
CA GLY A 149 -7.92 -7.49 -21.11
C GLY A 149 -8.56 -8.72 -21.70
N VAL A 150 -8.44 -8.88 -23.01
CA VAL A 150 -8.79 -10.09 -23.72
C VAL A 150 -7.59 -10.52 -24.55
N SER A 151 -7.30 -11.82 -24.54
CA SER A 151 -6.29 -12.39 -25.40
C SER A 151 -6.78 -13.64 -26.10
N TYR A 152 -6.47 -13.73 -27.39
CA TYR A 152 -6.83 -14.82 -28.26
C TYR A 152 -5.58 -15.42 -28.88
N ARG A 153 -5.45 -16.74 -28.82
CA ARG A 153 -4.36 -17.50 -29.42
C ARG A 153 -4.85 -18.24 -30.65
N HIS A 154 -4.17 -18.04 -31.77
CA HIS A 154 -4.37 -18.78 -33.00
C HIS A 154 -3.04 -19.33 -33.50
N LYS A 155 -2.85 -20.65 -33.39
CA LYS A 155 -1.58 -21.33 -33.71
C LYS A 155 -0.40 -20.67 -32.98
N ALA A 156 0.62 -20.22 -33.70
CA ALA A 156 1.79 -19.55 -33.16
C ALA A 156 1.53 -18.07 -32.79
N PHE A 157 0.36 -17.49 -33.11
CA PHE A 157 0.08 -16.09 -32.84
C PHE A 157 -0.80 -15.91 -31.62
N ARG A 158 -0.48 -14.92 -30.79
CA ARG A 158 -1.33 -14.42 -29.70
C ARG A 158 -1.62 -12.94 -29.91
N PHE A 159 -2.90 -12.62 -30.01
CA PHE A 159 -3.44 -11.27 -30.08
C PHE A 159 -3.98 -10.90 -28.71
N SER A 160 -3.65 -9.73 -28.18
CA SER A 160 -4.19 -9.24 -26.90
C SER A 160 -4.61 -7.78 -27.04
N ILE A 161 -5.74 -7.44 -26.46
CA ILE A 161 -6.25 -6.08 -26.28
C ILE A 161 -6.40 -5.86 -24.79
N ASP A 162 -5.69 -4.88 -24.25
CA ASP A 162 -5.73 -4.52 -22.83
C ASP A 162 -6.14 -3.04 -22.70
N MET A 163 -7.21 -2.79 -21.96
CA MET A 163 -7.69 -1.46 -21.62
C MET A 163 -7.34 -1.19 -20.15
N ARG A 164 -6.43 -0.25 -19.94
CA ARG A 164 -5.98 0.16 -18.61
C ARG A 164 -6.66 1.43 -18.17
N ASN A 165 -6.92 1.55 -16.88
CA ASN A 165 -7.58 2.68 -16.25
C ASN A 165 -8.89 3.03 -16.98
N ILE A 166 -9.82 2.07 -17.04
CA ILE A 166 -11.08 2.14 -17.81
C ILE A 166 -11.87 3.42 -17.50
N PHE A 167 -11.91 3.81 -16.22
CA PHE A 167 -12.61 5.01 -15.74
C PHE A 167 -11.79 6.31 -15.86
N ASN A 168 -10.59 6.25 -16.44
CA ASN A 168 -9.71 7.40 -16.65
C ASN A 168 -9.45 8.20 -15.36
N GLN A 169 -9.14 7.51 -14.28
CA GLN A 169 -8.76 8.10 -13.00
C GLN A 169 -7.37 8.74 -13.13
N GLN A 170 -7.31 10.06 -13.30
CA GLN A 170 -6.07 10.80 -13.57
C GLN A 170 -5.46 11.49 -12.35
N TYR A 171 -6.18 11.53 -11.23
CA TYR A 171 -5.74 12.27 -10.05
C TYR A 171 -5.70 11.36 -8.83
N TYR A 172 -4.54 11.31 -8.20
CA TYR A 172 -4.35 10.64 -6.93
C TYR A 172 -3.63 11.56 -5.97
N SER A 173 -4.30 11.83 -4.86
CA SER A 173 -3.67 12.54 -3.77
C SER A 173 -3.57 11.57 -2.61
N TYR A 174 -2.55 11.70 -1.78
CA TYR A 174 -2.43 10.96 -0.54
C TYR A 174 -1.54 11.73 0.43
N THR A 175 -1.74 11.49 1.72
CA THR A 175 -0.91 12.07 2.76
C THR A 175 0.05 11.02 3.30
N ILE A 176 1.35 11.31 3.33
CA ILE A 176 2.32 10.56 4.13
C ILE A 176 2.56 11.33 5.41
N PHE A 177 2.45 10.64 6.54
CA PHE A 177 2.88 11.18 7.81
C PHE A 177 4.28 10.66 8.12
N ASN A 178 5.23 11.58 8.33
CA ASN A 178 6.58 11.23 8.77
C ASN A 178 6.86 11.93 10.10
N MET A 179 6.83 11.15 11.18
CA MET A 179 7.18 11.54 12.55
C MET A 179 6.39 12.75 13.09
N MET A 180 6.73 13.98 12.68
CA MET A 180 6.07 15.24 13.08
C MET A 180 5.43 16.02 11.92
N ASN A 181 5.70 15.64 10.67
CA ASN A 181 5.23 16.35 9.49
C ASN A 181 4.17 15.55 8.71
N THR A 182 3.13 16.27 8.30
CA THR A 182 2.12 15.80 7.35
C THR A 182 2.53 16.26 5.95
N TYR A 183 2.83 15.33 5.05
CA TYR A 183 3.10 15.66 3.65
C TYR A 183 1.90 15.24 2.81
N ALA A 184 1.14 16.22 2.30
CA ALA A 184 0.08 15.97 1.34
C ALA A 184 0.67 15.99 -0.07
N TYR A 185 0.58 14.87 -0.77
CA TYR A 185 1.00 14.74 -2.15
C TYR A 185 -0.21 14.69 -3.08
N SER A 186 -0.07 15.30 -4.25
CA SER A 186 -1.02 15.17 -5.35
C SER A 186 -0.24 14.82 -6.61
N TYR A 187 -0.59 13.69 -7.22
CA TYR A 187 0.06 13.16 -8.41
C TYR A 187 -0.96 13.07 -9.55
N HIS A 188 -0.50 13.44 -10.74
CA HIS A 188 -1.20 13.15 -11.98
C HIS A 188 -0.80 11.74 -12.42
N MET A 189 -1.79 10.85 -12.47
CA MET A 189 -1.61 9.48 -12.94
C MET A 189 -1.76 9.41 -14.45
N ARG A 190 -1.19 8.36 -15.07
CA ARG A 190 -1.46 8.06 -16.47
C ARG A 190 -2.96 7.88 -16.67
N GLY A 191 -3.49 8.52 -17.71
CA GLY A 191 -4.88 8.39 -18.10
C GLY A 191 -5.21 6.99 -18.61
N ARG A 192 -6.39 6.86 -19.22
CA ARG A 192 -6.83 5.64 -19.86
C ARG A 192 -5.95 5.28 -21.06
N GLU A 193 -5.48 4.04 -21.11
CA GLU A 193 -4.64 3.51 -22.18
C GLU A 193 -5.30 2.29 -22.82
N LEU A 194 -5.21 2.18 -24.15
CA LEU A 194 -5.60 0.98 -24.89
C LEU A 194 -4.36 0.41 -25.56
N LEU A 195 -4.01 -0.82 -25.21
CA LEU A 195 -2.83 -1.51 -25.71
C LEU A 195 -3.26 -2.67 -26.59
N PHE A 196 -2.71 -2.73 -27.79
CA PHE A 196 -2.84 -3.88 -28.68
C PHE A 196 -1.48 -4.56 -28.81
N THR A 197 -1.44 -5.86 -28.52
CA THR A 197 -0.20 -6.64 -28.52
C THR A 197 -0.36 -7.85 -29.43
N ILE A 198 0.57 -8.01 -30.37
CA ILE A 198 0.74 -9.25 -31.15
C ILE A 198 2.05 -9.89 -30.70
N SER A 199 1.99 -11.16 -30.32
CA SER A 199 3.18 -11.92 -29.92
C SER A 199 3.22 -13.28 -30.62
N LEU A 200 4.42 -13.73 -30.98
CA LEU A 200 4.66 -15.06 -31.52
C LEU A 200 4.99 -16.01 -30.36
N THR A 201 4.14 -16.99 -30.13
CA THR A 201 4.36 -18.11 -29.20
C THR A 201 4.93 -19.29 -29.97
N LYS A 202 6.11 -19.76 -29.57
CA LYS A 202 6.81 -20.92 -30.13
C LYS A 202 6.15 -22.23 -29.74
#